data_AF-A0A150GZS9-F1
#
_entry.id   AF-A0A150GZS9-F1
#
_cell.length_a   1.000
_cell.length_b   1.000
_cell.length_c   1.000
_cell.angle_alpha   90.00
_cell.angle_beta   90.00
_cell.angle_gamma   90.00
#
_symmetry.space_group_name_H-M   'P 1'
#
loop_
_entity.id
_entity.type
_entity.pdbx_description
1 polymer ?
#
loop_
_entity_poly.entity_id
_entity_poly.type
_entity_poly.pdbx_seq_one_letter_code
_entity_poly.pdbx_strand_id
1 'polypeptide(L)'
;MREHSRRVGLCALLLLAIVRAASAEYTREDLAVTFPTDGPRSVLIEGSRIWRRGVRTHVVVGPATEAHLHTLRTHGASHGETFQLTPDFPGYPASLRAALTPLFALDAIGANNFKWLLYGDDDTVWVIPAVLRLLNDAGLNAEEPHMLTDFLTECPDPHRRYHCAEAPFVEDPRCLPCPEGRAFCPCKLPPECTQPDNWAFQNCTAHKARVLPYGGTGIIYSVGMLRLLFADDPQFFPVLALKDVSRIEPWGDRVVADAPRLRGFGFTRISAARGKGADCRRLFGTFSSYNDGGGPQANVIGLEAAIKHQPFNVRVTVSMHVRTGPLVDDKKDLMAEYLPAYRHIVHMLHRFHGNHTAPAPPSSP
;
A
#
# COMPACT_ATOMS: atom_id res chain seq x y z
N MET A 1 -48.80 27.65 29.59
CA MET A 1 -48.52 27.11 28.23
C MET A 1 -47.43 27.89 27.48
N ARG A 2 -46.27 28.22 28.10
CA ARG A 2 -45.17 28.95 27.42
C ARG A 2 -43.76 28.35 27.62
N GLU A 3 -43.60 27.24 28.34
CA GLU A 3 -42.27 26.67 28.63
C GLU A 3 -41.90 25.40 27.84
N HIS A 4 -42.83 24.75 27.13
CA HIS A 4 -42.52 23.54 26.35
C HIS A 4 -41.95 23.81 24.95
N SER A 5 -41.97 25.06 24.47
CA SER A 5 -41.51 25.39 23.12
C SER A 5 -39.99 25.65 23.02
N ARG A 6 -39.29 25.88 24.13
CA ARG A 6 -37.84 26.18 24.12
C ARG A 6 -36.92 24.95 24.16
N ARG A 7 -37.40 23.76 24.53
CA ARG A 7 -36.57 22.54 24.61
C ARG A 7 -36.46 21.77 23.29
N VAL A 8 -37.42 21.92 22.38
CA VAL A 8 -37.41 21.22 21.08
C VAL A 8 -36.43 21.84 20.10
N GLY A 9 -36.17 23.16 20.19
CA GLY A 9 -35.21 23.85 19.32
C GLY A 9 -33.74 23.51 19.60
N LEU A 10 -33.38 23.17 20.85
CA LEU A 10 -32.00 22.87 21.22
C LEU A 10 -31.56 21.45 20.80
N CYS A 11 -32.47 20.46 20.81
CA CYS A 11 -32.19 19.12 20.29
C CYS A 11 -32.05 19.10 18.77
N ALA A 12 -32.81 19.92 18.03
CA ALA A 12 -32.68 20.00 16.57
C ALA A 12 -31.33 20.64 16.15
N LEU A 13 -30.83 21.61 16.92
CA LEU A 13 -29.50 22.19 16.69
C LEU A 13 -28.36 21.25 17.12
N LEU A 14 -28.53 20.41 18.14
CA LEU A 14 -27.56 19.36 18.46
C LEU A 14 -27.59 18.18 17.48
N LEU A 15 -28.75 17.82 16.92
CA LEU A 15 -28.90 16.77 15.90
C LEU A 15 -28.44 17.26 14.52
N LEU A 16 -28.53 18.55 14.20
CA LEU A 16 -27.84 19.15 13.05
C LEU A 16 -26.37 19.45 13.32
N ALA A 17 -25.94 19.52 14.60
CA ALA A 17 -24.54 19.52 15.04
C ALA A 17 -23.93 18.10 15.15
N ILE A 18 -24.69 17.05 14.81
CA ILE A 18 -24.18 15.94 14.00
C ILE A 18 -24.00 16.45 12.56
N VAL A 19 -23.32 17.59 12.49
CA VAL A 19 -22.63 18.14 11.36
C VAL A 19 -21.85 16.94 10.84
N ARG A 20 -22.09 16.60 9.57
CA ARG A 20 -21.05 16.02 8.71
C ARG A 20 -19.74 16.64 9.19
N ALA A 21 -18.97 15.93 10.02
CA ALA A 21 -17.56 16.19 10.10
C ALA A 21 -17.13 15.94 8.66
N ALA A 22 -17.12 17.00 7.86
CA ALA A 22 -16.49 17.00 6.57
C ALA A 22 -15.10 16.53 6.94
N SER A 23 -14.81 15.25 6.67
CA SER A 23 -13.50 14.71 6.97
C SER A 23 -12.57 15.65 6.23
N ALA A 24 -11.72 16.35 6.97
CA ALA A 24 -10.77 17.26 6.38
C ALA A 24 -10.09 16.49 5.24
N GLU A 25 -10.00 17.11 4.07
CA GLU A 25 -9.37 16.49 2.92
C GLU A 25 -7.95 16.07 3.30
N TYR A 26 -7.59 14.80 3.05
CA TYR A 26 -6.26 14.31 3.38
C TYR A 26 -5.21 15.07 2.57
N THR A 27 -4.13 15.39 3.25
CA THR A 27 -2.97 16.12 2.74
C THR A 27 -1.72 15.23 2.80
N ARG A 28 -0.57 15.75 2.35
CA ARG A 28 0.70 15.00 2.40
C ARG A 28 1.12 14.70 3.84
N GLU A 29 0.76 15.58 4.76
CA GLU A 29 1.01 15.49 6.19
C GLU A 29 0.22 14.34 6.83
N ASP A 30 -0.87 13.88 6.21
CA ASP A 30 -1.64 12.72 6.65
C ASP A 30 -1.02 11.39 6.19
N LEU A 31 0.01 11.44 5.33
CA LEU A 31 0.70 10.26 4.82
C LEU A 31 2.00 9.99 5.56
N ALA A 32 2.33 8.71 5.67
CA ALA A 32 3.64 8.20 6.00
C ALA A 32 4.04 7.15 4.96
N VAL A 33 5.34 6.95 4.77
CA VAL A 33 5.90 5.96 3.84
C VAL A 33 6.88 5.07 4.59
N THR A 34 6.87 3.78 4.28
CA THR A 34 7.88 2.86 4.80
C THR A 34 8.36 1.83 3.80
N PHE A 35 9.65 1.48 3.91
CA PHE A 35 10.31 0.50 3.05
C PHE A 35 11.22 -0.43 3.86
N PRO A 36 11.29 -1.72 3.51
CA PRO A 36 12.44 -2.56 3.78
C PRO A 36 13.51 -2.33 2.69
N THR A 37 14.78 -2.24 3.08
CA THR A 37 15.90 -2.22 2.11
C THR A 37 17.17 -2.81 2.69
N ASP A 38 18.13 -3.22 1.87
CA ASP A 38 19.45 -3.63 2.35
C ASP A 38 20.62 -3.25 1.43
N GLY A 39 21.79 -3.13 2.05
CA GLY A 39 23.09 -2.95 1.42
C GLY A 39 23.04 -1.98 0.24
N PRO A 40 23.41 -2.43 -0.98
CA PRO A 40 23.50 -1.57 -2.13
C PRO A 40 22.13 -1.02 -2.58
N ARG A 41 21.01 -1.66 -2.24
CA ARG A 41 19.66 -1.20 -2.64
C ARG A 41 19.22 0.10 -1.94
N SER A 42 19.92 0.52 -0.89
CA SER A 42 19.68 1.81 -0.21
C SER A 42 19.74 3.01 -1.17
N VAL A 43 20.46 2.91 -2.29
CA VAL A 43 20.49 3.95 -3.35
C VAL A 43 19.13 4.17 -4.03
N LEU A 44 18.24 3.18 -4.01
CA LEU A 44 16.86 3.30 -4.52
C LEU A 44 16.02 4.17 -3.58
N ILE A 45 16.23 4.03 -2.26
CA ILE A 45 15.62 4.93 -1.27
C ILE A 45 16.04 6.38 -1.53
N GLU A 46 17.29 6.63 -1.85
CA GLU A 46 17.75 7.97 -2.20
C GLU A 46 17.17 8.46 -3.54
N GLY A 47 17.14 7.58 -4.55
CA GLY A 47 16.54 7.85 -5.85
C GLY A 47 15.04 8.16 -5.80
N SER A 48 14.34 7.69 -4.76
CA SER A 48 12.91 7.85 -4.58
C SER A 48 12.51 9.20 -3.95
N ARG A 49 13.47 9.96 -3.37
CA ARG A 49 13.24 11.21 -2.61
C ARG A 49 12.29 12.21 -3.26
N ILE A 50 12.36 12.38 -4.57
CA ILE A 50 11.58 13.42 -5.26
C ILE A 50 10.06 13.20 -5.18
N TRP A 51 9.57 11.96 -5.25
CA TRP A 51 8.12 11.71 -5.22
C TRP A 51 7.55 11.82 -3.79
N ARG A 52 8.33 11.41 -2.78
CA ARG A 52 7.98 11.46 -1.34
C ARG A 52 8.41 12.74 -0.63
N ARG A 53 8.78 13.79 -1.36
CA ARG A 53 9.13 15.08 -0.75
C ARG A 53 7.98 15.59 0.14
N GLY A 54 8.31 15.92 1.39
CA GLY A 54 7.32 16.39 2.37
C GLY A 54 6.43 15.30 2.96
N VAL A 55 6.75 14.01 2.74
CA VAL A 55 6.06 12.88 3.37
C VAL A 55 7.00 12.22 4.38
N ARG A 56 6.51 11.99 5.60
CA ARG A 56 7.29 11.32 6.65
C ARG A 56 7.69 9.93 6.18
N THR A 57 8.98 9.61 6.27
CA THR A 57 9.50 8.34 5.75
C THR A 57 10.26 7.61 6.86
N HIS A 58 9.94 6.34 7.08
CA HIS A 58 10.72 5.45 7.92
C HIS A 58 11.28 4.31 7.07
N VAL A 59 12.56 3.98 7.25
CA VAL A 59 13.23 2.96 6.44
C VAL A 59 13.83 1.92 7.36
N VAL A 60 13.45 0.66 7.13
CA VAL A 60 13.97 -0.49 7.88
C VAL A 60 15.09 -1.12 7.08
N VAL A 61 16.31 -0.96 7.57
CA VAL A 61 17.53 -1.41 6.89
C VAL A 61 18.07 -2.69 7.52
N GLY A 62 18.73 -3.51 6.71
CA GLY A 62 19.39 -4.73 7.17
C GLY A 62 20.87 -4.55 7.47
N PRO A 63 21.54 -5.62 7.92
CA PRO A 63 22.95 -5.58 8.34
C PRO A 63 23.91 -5.07 7.27
N ALA A 64 23.66 -5.37 5.98
CA ALA A 64 24.55 -4.92 4.90
C ALA A 64 24.57 -3.40 4.73
N THR A 65 23.62 -2.68 5.36
CA THR A 65 23.53 -1.22 5.34
C THR A 65 24.29 -0.56 6.50
N GLU A 66 24.73 -1.31 7.51
CA GLU A 66 25.29 -0.77 8.76
C GLU A 66 26.45 0.21 8.52
N ALA A 67 27.37 -0.15 7.63
CA ALA A 67 28.53 0.69 7.28
C ALA A 67 28.16 2.07 6.72
N HIS A 68 26.96 2.22 6.14
CA HIS A 68 26.48 3.46 5.53
C HIS A 68 25.36 4.14 6.34
N LEU A 69 24.91 3.54 7.44
CA LEU A 69 23.74 3.98 8.19
C LEU A 69 23.87 5.41 8.73
N HIS A 70 25.07 5.79 9.19
CA HIS A 70 25.33 7.14 9.68
C HIS A 70 25.13 8.20 8.58
N THR A 71 25.66 7.93 7.38
CA THR A 71 25.49 8.79 6.20
C THR A 71 24.03 8.87 5.80
N LEU A 72 23.33 7.73 5.72
CA LEU A 72 21.91 7.68 5.39
C LEU A 72 21.07 8.51 6.37
N ARG A 73 21.31 8.38 7.68
CA ARG A 73 20.62 9.17 8.71
C ARG A 73 20.91 10.65 8.58
N THR A 74 22.17 11.03 8.40
CA THR A 74 22.59 12.44 8.32
C THR A 74 21.99 13.13 7.09
N HIS A 75 22.07 12.49 5.93
CA HIS A 75 21.53 13.05 4.69
C HIS A 75 20.00 12.99 4.66
N GLY A 76 19.42 11.86 5.08
CA GLY A 76 17.98 11.62 5.06
C GLY A 76 17.19 12.47 6.05
N ALA A 77 17.79 12.93 7.16
CA ALA A 77 17.12 13.82 8.11
C ALA A 77 16.59 15.09 7.45
N SER A 78 17.35 15.67 6.51
CA SER A 78 16.93 16.87 5.73
C SER A 78 15.72 16.61 4.81
N HIS A 79 15.38 15.34 4.58
CA HIS A 79 14.27 14.88 3.76
C HIS A 79 13.12 14.30 4.60
N GLY A 80 13.17 14.40 5.94
CA GLY A 80 12.17 13.80 6.82
C GLY A 80 12.22 12.27 6.87
N GLU A 81 13.40 11.69 6.62
CA GLU A 81 13.66 10.25 6.70
C GLU A 81 14.22 9.86 8.06
N THR A 82 13.76 8.73 8.57
CA THR A 82 14.34 8.03 9.72
C THR A 82 14.73 6.62 9.32
N PHE A 83 15.74 6.06 9.99
CA PHE A 83 16.30 4.74 9.65
C PHE A 83 16.47 3.88 10.89
N GLN A 84 15.94 2.66 10.83
CA GLN A 84 16.10 1.63 11.85
C GLN A 84 16.88 0.45 11.28
N LEU A 85 17.96 0.07 11.96
CA LEU A 85 18.70 -1.16 11.65
C LEU A 85 18.00 -2.33 12.32
N THR A 86 17.72 -3.37 11.55
CA THR A 86 17.15 -4.64 12.03
C THR A 86 18.12 -5.76 11.69
N PRO A 87 18.50 -6.62 12.66
CA PRO A 87 19.39 -7.74 12.40
C PRO A 87 18.69 -8.77 11.51
N ASP A 88 19.48 -9.63 10.87
CA ASP A 88 18.94 -10.87 10.34
C ASP A 88 18.56 -11.79 11.51
N PHE A 89 17.38 -12.39 11.43
CA PHE A 89 16.88 -13.29 12.47
C PHE A 89 17.38 -14.71 12.19
N PRO A 90 18.17 -15.34 13.09
CA PRO A 90 18.70 -16.68 12.85
C PRO A 90 17.59 -17.69 12.56
N GLY A 91 17.72 -18.42 11.45
CA GLY A 91 16.73 -19.41 11.00
C GLY A 91 15.63 -18.86 10.08
N TYR A 92 15.53 -17.53 9.94
CA TYR A 92 14.50 -16.86 9.15
C TYR A 92 15.05 -16.27 7.85
N PRO A 93 14.22 -16.15 6.80
CA PRO A 93 14.60 -15.45 5.58
C PRO A 93 14.63 -13.91 5.81
N ALA A 94 15.40 -13.20 4.99
CA ALA A 94 15.52 -11.74 5.05
C ALA A 94 14.17 -11.01 4.84
N SER A 95 13.21 -11.65 4.17
CA SER A 95 11.85 -11.14 3.96
C SER A 95 11.03 -10.99 5.25
N LEU A 96 11.44 -11.60 6.36
CA LEU A 96 10.82 -11.33 7.67
C LEU A 96 10.91 -9.84 8.02
N ARG A 97 12.00 -9.16 7.64
CA ARG A 97 12.13 -7.71 7.79
C ARG A 97 11.07 -6.95 6.99
N ALA A 98 10.78 -7.39 5.77
CA ALA A 98 9.71 -6.78 4.96
C ALA A 98 8.37 -6.92 5.68
N ALA A 99 8.03 -8.13 6.14
CA ALA A 99 6.80 -8.37 6.89
C ALA A 99 6.68 -7.50 8.15
N LEU A 100 7.77 -7.30 8.91
CA LEU A 100 7.80 -6.50 10.13
C LEU A 100 7.91 -4.99 9.89
N THR A 101 8.16 -4.54 8.66
CA THR A 101 8.41 -3.14 8.35
C THR A 101 7.25 -2.21 8.74
N PRO A 102 5.97 -2.54 8.50
CA PRO A 102 4.85 -1.70 8.94
C PRO A 102 4.78 -1.52 10.46
N LEU A 103 5.15 -2.55 11.24
CA LEU A 103 5.20 -2.48 12.70
C LEU A 103 6.29 -1.50 13.16
N PHE A 104 7.50 -1.62 12.61
CA PHE A 104 8.60 -0.70 12.95
C PHE A 104 8.29 0.74 12.56
N ALA A 105 7.62 0.96 11.42
CA ALA A 105 7.17 2.29 11.03
C ALA A 105 6.13 2.88 12.00
N LEU A 106 5.19 2.06 12.48
CA LEU A 106 4.21 2.52 13.47
C LEU A 106 4.89 2.93 14.78
N ASP A 107 5.85 2.14 15.25
CA ASP A 107 6.61 2.42 16.47
C ASP A 107 7.45 3.69 16.33
N ALA A 108 8.20 3.82 15.22
CA ALA A 108 9.11 4.94 15.00
C ALA A 108 8.41 6.27 14.68
N ILE A 109 7.33 6.25 13.89
CA ILE A 109 6.61 7.46 13.50
C ILE A 109 5.52 7.80 14.53
N GLY A 110 4.88 6.79 15.12
CA GLY A 110 3.75 6.94 16.05
C GLY A 110 2.40 7.06 15.35
N ALA A 111 1.41 6.30 15.83
CA ALA A 111 0.06 6.22 15.26
C ALA A 111 -0.69 7.56 15.19
N ASN A 112 -0.33 8.55 16.00
CA ASN A 112 -1.01 9.85 16.01
C ASN A 112 -0.41 10.86 15.04
N ASN A 113 0.70 10.51 14.39
CA ASN A 113 1.42 11.42 13.52
C ASN A 113 1.04 11.25 12.05
N PHE A 114 0.30 10.21 11.66
CA PHE A 114 -0.17 10.03 10.29
C PHE A 114 -1.54 9.34 10.28
N LYS A 115 -2.22 9.35 9.12
CA LYS A 115 -3.51 8.70 8.90
C LYS A 115 -3.39 7.49 7.99
N TRP A 116 -2.48 7.54 7.02
CA TRP A 116 -2.26 6.47 6.06
C TRP A 116 -0.78 6.14 5.91
N LEU A 117 -0.43 4.85 6.00
CA LEU A 117 0.92 4.33 5.77
C LEU A 117 0.99 3.69 4.39
N LEU A 118 1.91 4.18 3.56
CA LEU A 118 2.26 3.61 2.27
C LEU A 118 3.44 2.65 2.47
N TYR A 119 3.16 1.35 2.48
CA TYR A 119 4.15 0.28 2.64
C TYR A 119 4.48 -0.31 1.27
N GLY A 120 5.74 -0.31 0.86
CA GLY A 120 6.18 -0.98 -0.35
C GLY A 120 7.63 -1.43 -0.27
N ASP A 121 8.12 -2.09 -1.31
CA ASP A 121 9.53 -2.42 -1.48
C ASP A 121 10.36 -1.16 -1.80
N ASP A 122 11.69 -1.24 -1.67
CA ASP A 122 12.57 -0.10 -2.00
C ASP A 122 12.58 0.29 -3.49
N ASP A 123 11.97 -0.52 -4.35
CA ASP A 123 11.73 -0.28 -5.78
C ASP A 123 10.24 -0.02 -6.12
N THR A 124 9.39 0.15 -5.10
CA THR A 124 8.03 0.68 -5.26
C THR A 124 8.07 2.20 -5.44
N VAL A 125 7.40 2.70 -6.48
CA VAL A 125 7.20 4.14 -6.72
C VAL A 125 5.75 4.49 -6.48
N TRP A 126 5.49 5.36 -5.50
CA TRP A 126 4.14 5.87 -5.24
C TRP A 126 3.87 7.19 -5.97
N VAL A 127 2.64 7.37 -6.39
CA VAL A 127 2.14 8.59 -7.01
C VAL A 127 1.28 9.34 -5.99
N ILE A 128 1.93 10.15 -5.14
CA ILE A 128 1.26 10.83 -4.01
C ILE A 128 -0.01 11.60 -4.42
N PRO A 129 -0.06 12.35 -5.54
CA PRO A 129 -1.30 13.00 -5.95
C PRO A 129 -2.44 12.03 -6.28
N ALA A 130 -2.14 10.85 -6.84
CA ALA A 130 -3.14 9.82 -7.11
C ALA A 130 -3.59 9.10 -5.84
N VAL A 131 -2.67 8.86 -4.89
CA VAL A 131 -3.00 8.36 -3.54
C VAL A 131 -4.00 9.30 -2.86
N LEU A 132 -3.70 10.59 -2.77
CA LEU A 132 -4.58 11.56 -2.10
C LEU A 132 -5.95 11.65 -2.78
N ARG A 133 -5.99 11.73 -4.12
CA ARG A 133 -7.25 11.68 -4.87
C ARG A 133 -8.05 10.43 -4.54
N LEU A 134 -7.43 9.25 -4.56
CA LEU A 134 -8.10 7.99 -4.22
C LEU A 134 -8.73 8.05 -2.81
N LEU A 135 -7.97 8.50 -1.81
CA LEU A 135 -8.43 8.55 -0.42
C LEU A 135 -9.56 9.58 -0.22
N ASN A 136 -9.42 10.76 -0.83
CA ASN A 136 -10.35 11.88 -0.70
C ASN A 136 -11.64 11.66 -1.50
N ASP A 137 -11.54 11.24 -2.77
CA ASP A 137 -12.70 11.00 -3.63
C ASP A 137 -13.54 9.82 -3.11
N ALA A 138 -12.91 8.82 -2.51
CA ALA A 138 -13.60 7.71 -1.86
C ALA A 138 -14.14 8.06 -0.46
N GLY A 139 -13.75 9.19 0.13
CA GLY A 139 -14.17 9.60 1.46
C GLY A 139 -13.85 8.57 2.55
N LEU A 140 -12.71 7.86 2.43
CA LEU A 140 -12.35 6.80 3.37
C LEU A 140 -12.00 7.38 4.73
N ASN A 141 -12.45 6.74 5.81
CA ASN A 141 -12.09 7.16 7.17
C ASN A 141 -10.84 6.40 7.64
N ALA A 142 -9.74 7.09 7.86
CA ALA A 142 -8.48 6.50 8.31
C ALA A 142 -8.55 5.82 9.69
N GLU A 143 -9.55 6.15 10.51
CA GLU A 143 -9.77 5.50 11.80
C GLU A 143 -10.48 4.14 11.65
N GLU A 144 -11.08 3.86 10.49
CA GLU A 144 -11.63 2.55 10.16
C GLU A 144 -10.52 1.64 9.55
N PRO A 145 -10.57 0.30 9.75
CA PRO A 145 -9.49 -0.62 9.35
C PRO A 145 -9.50 -0.94 7.86
N HIS A 146 -9.04 0.02 7.06
CA HIS A 146 -8.79 -0.14 5.64
C HIS A 146 -7.38 -0.67 5.34
N MET A 147 -7.33 -1.58 4.38
CA MET A 147 -6.13 -2.03 3.67
C MET A 147 -6.42 -1.96 2.16
N LEU A 148 -5.64 -1.17 1.41
CA LEU A 148 -5.83 -0.93 -0.02
C LEU A 148 -4.63 -1.44 -0.81
N THR A 149 -4.88 -2.27 -1.82
CA THR A 149 -3.92 -2.65 -2.86
C THR A 149 -4.68 -3.40 -3.96
N ASP A 150 -4.07 -3.57 -5.12
CA ASP A 150 -4.50 -4.65 -6.02
C ASP A 150 -3.89 -5.96 -5.53
N PHE A 151 -4.67 -7.02 -5.59
CA PHE A 151 -4.28 -8.30 -5.03
C PHE A 151 -4.20 -9.37 -6.12
N LEU A 152 -3.66 -10.53 -5.75
CA LEU A 152 -3.55 -11.71 -6.57
C LEU A 152 -4.22 -12.89 -5.86
N THR A 153 -4.82 -13.77 -6.64
CA THR A 153 -5.42 -15.00 -6.12
C THR A 153 -4.49 -16.19 -6.34
N GLU A 154 -4.26 -16.98 -5.30
CA GLU A 154 -3.56 -18.26 -5.41
C GLU A 154 -4.55 -19.40 -5.19
N CYS A 155 -4.83 -20.15 -6.25
CA CYS A 155 -5.71 -21.30 -6.19
C CYS A 155 -4.95 -22.57 -5.81
N PRO A 156 -5.53 -23.44 -4.96
CA PRO A 156 -4.99 -24.75 -4.68
C PRO A 156 -5.28 -25.69 -5.86
N ASP A 157 -4.39 -25.75 -6.85
CA ASP A 157 -4.40 -26.81 -7.86
C ASP A 157 -3.13 -27.69 -7.70
N PRO A 158 -3.25 -28.94 -7.21
CA PRO A 158 -2.11 -29.84 -7.05
C PRO A 158 -1.45 -30.25 -8.37
N HIS A 159 -2.14 -30.09 -9.51
CA HIS A 159 -1.64 -30.41 -10.86
C HIS A 159 -1.15 -29.18 -11.62
N ARG A 160 -1.49 -27.96 -11.17
CA ARG A 160 -0.97 -26.70 -11.71
C ARG A 160 -0.30 -25.90 -10.61
N ARG A 161 0.97 -26.25 -10.34
CA ARG A 161 1.85 -25.48 -9.43
C ARG A 161 2.05 -24.02 -9.86
N TYR A 162 1.70 -23.68 -11.09
CA TYR A 162 1.72 -22.32 -11.61
C TYR A 162 0.29 -21.77 -11.69
N HIS A 163 -0.13 -21.14 -10.59
CA HIS A 163 -0.98 -19.96 -10.55
C HIS A 163 -2.26 -19.94 -11.40
N CYS A 164 -3.43 -19.99 -10.74
CA CYS A 164 -4.57 -19.18 -11.18
C CYS A 164 -4.39 -17.73 -10.69
N ALA A 165 -3.20 -17.14 -10.87
CA ALA A 165 -2.96 -15.71 -10.61
C ALA A 165 -3.61 -14.90 -11.73
N GLU A 166 -4.92 -15.04 -11.85
CA GLU A 166 -5.69 -13.99 -12.45
C GLU A 166 -5.81 -12.92 -11.37
N ALA A 167 -5.39 -11.71 -11.70
CA ALA A 167 -5.72 -10.53 -10.93
C ALA A 167 -6.75 -9.65 -11.65
N PRO A 168 -7.93 -10.20 -12.01
CA PRO A 168 -8.98 -9.40 -12.60
C PRO A 168 -9.75 -8.67 -11.50
N PHE A 169 -9.52 -9.02 -10.23
CA PHE A 169 -10.34 -8.57 -9.14
C PHE A 169 -9.84 -7.26 -8.57
N VAL A 170 -10.65 -6.27 -8.83
CA VAL A 170 -10.57 -4.90 -8.34
C VAL A 170 -11.20 -4.78 -6.95
N GLU A 171 -11.79 -5.88 -6.46
CA GLU A 171 -12.50 -6.03 -5.19
C GLU A 171 -12.30 -7.44 -4.66
N ASP A 172 -11.93 -7.56 -3.38
CA ASP A 172 -11.81 -8.86 -2.72
C ASP A 172 -13.20 -9.53 -2.66
N PRO A 173 -13.39 -10.68 -3.34
CA PRO A 173 -14.71 -11.30 -3.50
C PRO A 173 -15.28 -11.84 -2.19
N ARG A 174 -14.47 -11.86 -1.12
CA ARG A 174 -14.88 -12.31 0.22
C ARG A 174 -15.53 -11.18 1.04
N CYS A 175 -15.43 -9.93 0.60
CA CYS A 175 -15.97 -8.80 1.37
C CYS A 175 -17.50 -8.88 1.48
N LEU A 176 -18.00 -8.68 2.69
CA LEU A 176 -19.40 -8.39 2.93
C LEU A 176 -19.76 -7.03 2.31
N PRO A 177 -21.02 -6.84 1.86
CA PRO A 177 -21.49 -5.55 1.35
C PRO A 177 -21.31 -4.41 2.36
N CYS A 178 -21.07 -3.20 1.85
CA CYS A 178 -21.08 -2.01 2.69
C CYS A 178 -22.48 -1.72 3.24
N PRO A 179 -22.57 -1.03 4.41
CA PRO A 179 -23.84 -0.54 4.92
C PRO A 179 -24.59 0.30 3.88
N GLU A 180 -25.92 0.24 3.90
CA GLU A 180 -26.77 0.97 2.96
C GLU A 180 -26.40 2.47 2.92
N GLY A 181 -26.29 3.02 1.71
CA GLY A 181 -25.91 4.40 1.48
C GLY A 181 -24.40 4.71 1.54
N ARG A 182 -23.54 3.73 1.86
CA ARG A 182 -22.06 3.89 1.79
C ARG A 182 -21.51 3.26 0.52
N ALA A 183 -20.88 4.08 -0.33
CA ALA A 183 -20.14 3.59 -1.50
C ALA A 183 -18.84 2.85 -1.11
N PHE A 184 -18.21 3.27 -0.01
CA PHE A 184 -16.95 2.71 0.47
C PHE A 184 -17.00 2.42 1.98
N CYS A 185 -16.40 1.30 2.37
CA CYS A 185 -16.26 0.84 3.75
C CYS A 185 -15.10 -0.17 3.85
N PRO A 186 -14.58 -0.45 5.06
CA PRO A 186 -13.64 -1.55 5.24
C PRO A 186 -14.22 -2.86 4.74
N CYS A 187 -13.38 -3.67 4.08
CA CYS A 187 -13.77 -5.01 3.65
C CYS A 187 -13.89 -5.91 4.89
N LYS A 188 -15.11 -6.09 5.41
CA LYS A 188 -15.36 -7.08 6.46
C LYS A 188 -15.48 -8.47 5.83
N LEU A 189 -14.84 -9.45 6.45
CA LEU A 189 -14.91 -10.84 6.05
C LEU A 189 -15.96 -11.60 6.88
N PRO A 190 -16.63 -12.60 6.31
CA PRO A 190 -17.50 -13.47 7.07
C PRO A 190 -16.65 -14.40 7.99
N PRO A 191 -17.17 -14.83 9.16
CA PRO A 191 -16.39 -15.55 10.18
C PRO A 191 -15.67 -16.81 9.69
N GLU A 192 -16.22 -17.51 8.71
CA GLU A 192 -15.62 -18.70 8.12
C GLU A 192 -14.33 -18.41 7.32
N CYS A 193 -14.14 -17.16 6.87
CA CYS A 193 -12.94 -16.72 6.16
C CYS A 193 -11.83 -16.19 7.10
N THR A 194 -12.10 -16.07 8.40
CA THR A 194 -11.15 -15.53 9.41
C THR A 194 -10.41 -16.62 10.18
N GLN A 195 -10.60 -17.89 9.82
CA GLN A 195 -10.06 -19.01 10.56
C GLN A 195 -8.54 -19.18 10.33
N PRO A 196 -7.77 -19.58 11.36
CA PRO A 196 -6.40 -20.05 11.17
C PRO A 196 -6.44 -21.39 10.44
N ASP A 197 -6.26 -21.35 9.13
CA ASP A 197 -6.47 -22.49 8.24
C ASP A 197 -5.17 -22.97 7.60
N ASN A 198 -4.02 -22.33 7.87
CA ASN A 198 -2.69 -22.67 7.33
C ASN A 198 -2.76 -23.04 5.84
N TRP A 199 -3.44 -22.23 5.01
CA TRP A 199 -3.65 -22.48 3.57
C TRP A 199 -4.84 -23.38 3.18
N ALA A 200 -5.73 -23.76 4.10
CA ALA A 200 -6.95 -24.49 3.79
C ALA A 200 -8.17 -23.57 3.56
N PHE A 201 -8.12 -22.72 2.52
CA PHE A 201 -9.20 -21.75 2.17
C PHE A 201 -10.53 -22.41 1.76
N GLN A 202 -10.63 -23.73 1.84
CA GLN A 202 -11.86 -24.51 1.67
C GLN A 202 -12.98 -24.00 2.60
N ASN A 203 -12.61 -23.45 3.76
CA ASN A 203 -13.54 -22.93 4.76
C ASN A 203 -14.20 -21.61 4.33
N CYS A 204 -13.54 -20.82 3.48
CA CYS A 204 -14.10 -19.58 2.94
C CYS A 204 -14.99 -19.90 1.73
N THR A 205 -16.27 -20.20 1.99
CA THR A 205 -17.22 -20.68 0.98
C THR A 205 -17.42 -19.70 -0.19
N ALA A 206 -17.34 -18.40 0.08
CA ALA A 206 -17.46 -17.34 -0.92
C ALA A 206 -16.32 -17.34 -1.95
N HIS A 207 -15.11 -17.75 -1.55
CA HIS A 207 -13.95 -17.75 -2.44
C HIS A 207 -12.89 -18.75 -2.01
N LYS A 208 -12.73 -19.84 -2.77
CA LYS A 208 -11.80 -20.93 -2.50
C LYS A 208 -10.40 -20.68 -3.06
N ALA A 209 -9.87 -19.49 -2.84
CA ALA A 209 -8.50 -19.15 -3.17
C ALA A 209 -7.90 -18.27 -2.08
N ARG A 210 -6.57 -18.32 -1.98
CA ARG A 210 -5.84 -17.35 -1.20
C ARG A 210 -5.87 -16.00 -1.92
N VAL A 211 -5.93 -14.93 -1.17
CA VAL A 211 -5.85 -13.56 -1.68
C VAL A 211 -4.65 -12.88 -1.03
N LEU A 212 -3.66 -12.50 -1.83
CA LEU A 212 -2.41 -11.85 -1.39
C LEU A 212 -2.28 -10.47 -2.02
N PRO A 213 -1.62 -9.49 -1.37
CA PRO A 213 -1.23 -8.27 -2.05
C PRO A 213 -0.26 -8.60 -3.19
N TYR A 214 -0.22 -7.75 -4.20
CA TYR A 214 0.97 -7.70 -5.05
C TYR A 214 2.06 -6.89 -4.35
N GLY A 215 2.88 -7.53 -3.51
CA GLY A 215 3.79 -6.86 -2.56
C GLY A 215 4.64 -5.75 -3.16
N GLY A 216 5.26 -5.99 -4.31
CA GLY A 216 6.12 -5.00 -4.96
C GLY A 216 5.40 -3.74 -5.47
N THR A 217 4.06 -3.76 -5.61
CA THR A 217 3.26 -2.56 -5.89
C THR A 217 2.82 -1.82 -4.64
N GLY A 218 3.06 -2.39 -3.47
CA GLY A 218 2.78 -1.79 -2.18
C GLY A 218 1.33 -1.91 -1.72
N ILE A 219 1.14 -1.55 -0.46
CA ILE A 219 -0.11 -1.61 0.30
C ILE A 219 -0.29 -0.27 1.02
N ILE A 220 -1.51 0.25 1.01
CA ILE A 220 -1.90 1.39 1.83
C ILE A 220 -2.65 0.88 3.05
N TYR A 221 -2.11 1.16 4.24
CA TYR A 221 -2.79 0.90 5.50
C TYR A 221 -3.36 2.18 6.08
N SER A 222 -4.61 2.14 6.51
CA SER A 222 -5.15 3.11 7.45
C SER A 222 -4.53 2.97 8.84
N VAL A 223 -4.47 4.04 9.61
CA VAL A 223 -4.05 3.97 11.02
C VAL A 223 -4.97 3.06 11.84
N GLY A 224 -6.28 3.01 11.53
CA GLY A 224 -7.22 2.07 12.13
C GLY A 224 -6.81 0.61 11.94
N MET A 225 -6.35 0.25 10.74
CA MET A 225 -5.84 -1.11 10.48
C MET A 225 -4.56 -1.38 11.25
N LEU A 226 -3.61 -0.44 11.29
CA LEU A 226 -2.36 -0.64 12.02
C LEU A 226 -2.59 -0.81 13.53
N ARG A 227 -3.53 -0.06 14.12
CA ARG A 227 -3.91 -0.24 15.53
C ARG A 227 -4.52 -1.61 15.79
N LEU A 228 -5.43 -2.04 14.94
CA LEU A 228 -6.04 -3.38 15.02
C LEU A 228 -4.98 -4.51 14.97
N LEU A 229 -3.93 -4.35 14.16
CA LEU A 229 -2.90 -5.36 14.00
C LEU A 229 -1.83 -5.32 15.10
N PHE A 230 -1.45 -4.13 15.58
CA PHE A 230 -0.23 -3.95 16.38
C PHE A 230 -0.46 -3.35 17.76
N ALA A 231 -1.52 -2.56 17.95
CA ALA A 231 -1.77 -1.87 19.22
C ALA A 231 -2.70 -2.66 20.14
N ASP A 232 -3.75 -3.28 19.59
CA ASP A 232 -4.73 -4.02 20.38
C ASP A 232 -4.14 -5.30 20.99
N ASP A 233 -3.21 -5.93 20.27
CA ASP A 233 -2.44 -7.09 20.71
C ASP A 233 -1.02 -7.01 20.13
N PRO A 234 -0.06 -6.44 20.89
CA PRO A 234 1.31 -6.25 20.41
C PRO A 234 2.04 -7.53 20.03
N GLN A 235 1.58 -8.69 20.50
CA GLN A 235 2.22 -9.98 20.20
C GLN A 235 1.65 -10.64 18.95
N PHE A 236 0.39 -10.36 18.59
CA PHE A 236 -0.31 -11.01 17.48
C PHE A 236 0.51 -11.00 16.18
N PHE A 237 0.87 -9.82 15.70
CA PHE A 237 1.53 -9.70 14.40
C PHE A 237 2.97 -10.22 14.41
N PRO A 238 3.85 -9.89 15.37
CA PRO A 238 5.20 -10.47 15.43
C PRO A 238 5.19 -12.00 15.52
N VAL A 239 4.31 -12.59 16.34
CA VAL A 239 4.20 -14.05 16.46
C VAL A 239 3.75 -14.67 15.14
N LEU A 240 2.76 -14.06 14.46
CA LEU A 240 2.32 -14.52 13.15
C LEU A 240 3.45 -14.41 12.11
N ALA A 241 4.18 -13.30 12.09
CA ALA A 241 5.33 -13.08 11.21
C ALA A 241 6.42 -14.15 11.39
N LEU A 242 6.79 -14.42 12.64
CA LEU A 242 7.77 -15.45 13.00
C LEU A 242 7.26 -16.89 12.79
N LYS A 243 5.95 -17.10 12.71
CA LYS A 243 5.38 -18.42 12.42
C LYS A 243 5.33 -18.68 10.91
N ASP A 244 4.88 -17.70 10.15
CA ASP A 244 4.45 -17.90 8.76
C ASP A 244 5.51 -17.48 7.73
N VAL A 245 6.44 -16.59 8.09
CA VAL A 245 7.61 -16.31 7.25
C VAL A 245 8.69 -17.35 7.55
N SER A 246 8.91 -18.28 6.62
CA SER A 246 9.81 -19.41 6.83
C SER A 246 10.66 -19.68 5.59
N ARG A 247 11.59 -20.64 5.67
CA ARG A 247 12.39 -21.03 4.49
C ARG A 247 11.57 -21.66 3.36
N ILE A 248 10.46 -22.30 3.70
CA ILE A 248 9.57 -22.96 2.73
C ILE A 248 8.70 -21.91 2.02
N GLU A 249 8.33 -20.87 2.74
CA GLU A 249 7.53 -19.76 2.25
C GLU A 249 8.19 -18.44 2.62
N PRO A 250 9.26 -18.03 1.88
CA PRO A 250 10.08 -16.90 2.26
C PRO A 250 9.47 -15.56 1.85
N TRP A 251 8.15 -15.44 1.79
CA TRP A 251 7.47 -14.25 1.27
C TRP A 251 6.76 -13.51 2.41
N GLY A 252 7.15 -12.25 2.65
CA GLY A 252 6.50 -11.41 3.66
C GLY A 252 5.04 -11.08 3.33
N ASP A 253 4.71 -11.05 2.03
CA ASP A 253 3.39 -10.77 1.46
C ASP A 253 2.26 -11.61 2.06
N ARG A 254 2.59 -12.85 2.47
CA ARG A 254 1.64 -13.73 3.14
C ARG A 254 1.13 -13.12 4.44
N VAL A 255 2.04 -12.75 5.33
CA VAL A 255 1.69 -12.32 6.69
C VAL A 255 0.95 -11.00 6.67
N VAL A 256 1.36 -10.09 5.79
CA VAL A 256 0.70 -8.79 5.62
C VAL A 256 -0.73 -8.92 5.07
N ALA A 257 -1.09 -10.05 4.44
CA ALA A 257 -2.44 -10.39 4.00
C ALA A 257 -3.23 -11.20 5.06
N ASP A 258 -2.57 -12.19 5.68
CA ASP A 258 -3.20 -13.10 6.63
C ASP A 258 -3.52 -12.40 7.96
N ALA A 259 -2.70 -11.45 8.42
CA ALA A 259 -2.95 -10.79 9.70
C ALA A 259 -4.27 -9.98 9.69
N PRO A 260 -4.56 -9.12 8.69
CA PRO A 260 -5.88 -8.50 8.55
C PRO A 260 -7.01 -9.52 8.43
N ARG A 261 -6.81 -10.59 7.66
CA ARG A 261 -7.82 -11.63 7.44
C ARG A 261 -8.23 -12.32 8.73
N LEU A 262 -7.25 -12.71 9.54
CA LEU A 262 -7.47 -13.32 10.86
C LEU A 262 -8.15 -12.35 11.83
N ARG A 263 -8.04 -11.04 11.60
CA ARG A 263 -8.75 -9.98 12.32
C ARG A 263 -10.11 -9.60 11.70
N GLY A 264 -10.55 -10.32 10.68
CA GLY A 264 -11.86 -10.13 10.05
C GLY A 264 -11.90 -9.14 8.91
N PHE A 265 -10.76 -8.77 8.34
CA PHE A 265 -10.68 -7.76 7.28
C PHE A 265 -9.91 -8.24 6.04
N GLY A 266 -10.43 -7.91 4.86
CA GLY A 266 -9.79 -8.15 3.56
C GLY A 266 -9.32 -6.86 2.89
N PHE A 267 -9.17 -6.89 1.56
CA PHE A 267 -8.79 -5.72 0.79
C PHE A 267 -10.01 -4.83 0.53
N THR A 268 -9.94 -3.57 0.96
CA THR A 268 -11.03 -2.59 0.78
C THR A 268 -11.34 -2.42 -0.70
N ARG A 269 -12.63 -2.47 -1.03
CA ARG A 269 -13.14 -2.23 -2.38
C ARG A 269 -12.88 -0.78 -2.79
N ILE A 270 -12.03 -0.59 -3.79
CA ILE A 270 -11.70 0.73 -4.37
C ILE A 270 -12.06 0.84 -5.86
N SER A 271 -12.71 -0.18 -6.41
CA SER A 271 -13.18 -0.24 -7.78
C SER A 271 -14.09 0.93 -8.17
N ALA A 272 -14.98 1.35 -7.27
CA ALA A 272 -15.87 2.49 -7.49
C ALA A 272 -15.13 3.83 -7.51
N ALA A 273 -13.89 3.89 -7.00
CA ALA A 273 -13.03 5.06 -7.08
C ALA A 273 -12.24 5.12 -8.40
N ARG A 274 -12.37 4.10 -9.27
CA ARG A 274 -11.82 4.17 -10.62
C ARG A 274 -12.55 5.26 -11.38
N GLY A 275 -11.81 6.29 -11.78
CA GLY A 275 -12.34 7.39 -12.58
C GLY A 275 -13.07 6.85 -13.81
N LYS A 276 -14.25 7.40 -14.12
CA LYS A 276 -14.99 7.07 -15.33
C LYS A 276 -14.07 7.29 -16.55
N GLY A 277 -13.82 6.23 -17.32
CA GLY A 277 -12.92 6.27 -18.48
C GLY A 277 -11.52 5.69 -18.24
N ALA A 278 -11.20 5.21 -17.03
CA ALA A 278 -9.98 4.45 -16.79
C ALA A 278 -10.14 3.05 -17.40
N ASP A 279 -9.35 2.77 -18.43
CA ASP A 279 -9.20 1.43 -19.01
C ASP A 279 -7.97 0.75 -18.40
N CYS A 280 -7.78 0.91 -17.10
CA CYS A 280 -6.75 0.19 -16.37
C CYS A 280 -7.41 -0.90 -15.53
N ARG A 281 -6.94 -2.14 -15.69
CA ARG A 281 -7.37 -3.26 -14.84
C ARG A 281 -6.94 -3.08 -13.39
N ARG A 282 -5.91 -2.28 -13.13
CA ARG A 282 -5.23 -2.10 -11.84
C ARG A 282 -4.83 -0.65 -11.58
N LEU A 283 -4.99 -0.21 -10.33
CA LEU A 283 -4.53 1.09 -9.83
C LEU A 283 -3.11 0.97 -9.22
N PHE A 284 -2.78 -0.19 -8.69
CA PHE A 284 -1.48 -0.57 -8.13
C PHE A 284 -0.74 -1.43 -9.16
N GLY A 285 0.42 -0.96 -9.62
CA GLY A 285 1.15 -1.62 -10.71
C GLY A 285 0.43 -1.58 -12.05
N THR A 286 -0.26 -0.47 -12.37
CA THR A 286 -1.01 -0.28 -13.61
C THR A 286 -0.22 -0.70 -14.86
N PHE A 287 1.08 -0.40 -14.88
CA PHE A 287 1.96 -0.62 -16.04
C PHE A 287 2.99 -1.74 -15.85
N SER A 288 2.92 -2.49 -14.75
CA SER A 288 3.82 -3.61 -14.47
C SER A 288 3.01 -4.90 -14.45
N SER A 289 3.27 -5.86 -15.33
CA SER A 289 2.60 -7.17 -15.25
C SER A 289 2.90 -7.87 -13.91
N TYR A 290 2.06 -8.84 -13.54
CA TYR A 290 2.37 -9.68 -12.37
C TYR A 290 3.64 -10.47 -12.68
N ASN A 291 4.62 -10.37 -11.80
CA ASN A 291 5.93 -10.96 -12.04
C ASN A 291 6.52 -10.55 -13.39
N ASP A 292 6.39 -9.26 -13.75
CA ASP A 292 6.95 -8.71 -14.98
C ASP A 292 8.44 -9.03 -15.11
N GLY A 293 8.80 -9.86 -16.09
CA GLY A 293 10.19 -10.19 -16.38
C GLY A 293 10.95 -9.04 -17.04
N GLY A 294 10.25 -7.98 -17.43
CA GLY A 294 10.85 -6.77 -18.00
C GLY A 294 11.77 -6.08 -17.01
N GLY A 295 12.98 -5.75 -17.48
CA GLY A 295 13.88 -4.89 -16.73
C GLY A 295 13.41 -3.42 -16.69
N PRO A 296 14.04 -2.57 -15.89
CA PRO A 296 13.68 -1.16 -15.73
C PRO A 296 13.57 -0.37 -17.04
N GLN A 297 14.42 -0.69 -18.03
CA GLN A 297 14.38 0.00 -19.31
C GLN A 297 13.08 -0.31 -20.09
N ALA A 298 12.56 -1.53 -19.97
CA ALA A 298 11.26 -1.88 -20.53
C ALA A 298 10.14 -1.09 -19.81
N ASN A 299 10.25 -0.93 -18.49
CA ASN A 299 9.34 -0.10 -17.70
C ASN A 299 9.39 1.39 -18.10
N VAL A 300 10.56 1.94 -18.43
CA VAL A 300 10.70 3.30 -18.99
C VAL A 300 9.94 3.42 -20.30
N ILE A 301 10.21 2.53 -21.27
CA ILE A 301 9.58 2.56 -22.61
C ILE A 301 8.06 2.41 -22.48
N GLY A 302 7.59 1.48 -21.65
CA GLY A 302 6.18 1.25 -21.40
C GLY A 302 5.50 2.48 -20.79
N LEU A 303 6.14 3.14 -19.82
CA LEU A 303 5.60 4.34 -19.19
C LEU A 303 5.58 5.55 -20.14
N GLU A 304 6.62 5.75 -20.96
CA GLU A 304 6.63 6.81 -21.99
C GLU A 304 5.48 6.62 -22.98
N ALA A 305 5.29 5.39 -23.46
CA ALA A 305 4.18 5.05 -24.34
C ALA A 305 2.83 5.28 -23.65
N ALA A 306 2.68 4.89 -22.38
CA ALA A 306 1.46 5.10 -21.62
C ALA A 306 1.17 6.60 -21.37
N ILE A 307 2.18 7.41 -21.07
CA ILE A 307 2.01 8.87 -20.93
C ILE A 307 1.48 9.48 -22.23
N LYS A 308 2.02 9.04 -23.38
CA LYS A 308 1.63 9.56 -24.70
C LYS A 308 0.24 9.09 -25.14
N HIS A 309 -0.06 7.81 -24.94
CA HIS A 309 -1.22 7.15 -25.55
C HIS A 309 -2.35 6.85 -24.58
N GLN A 310 -2.08 6.78 -23.28
CA GLN A 310 -3.04 6.46 -22.21
C GLN A 310 -2.87 7.38 -20.99
N PRO A 311 -2.82 8.72 -21.16
CA PRO A 311 -2.52 9.64 -20.06
C PRO A 311 -3.54 9.55 -18.91
N PHE A 312 -4.79 9.18 -19.19
CA PHE A 312 -5.80 8.99 -18.13
C PHE A 312 -5.46 7.80 -17.23
N ASN A 313 -5.00 6.68 -17.79
CA ASN A 313 -4.54 5.52 -17.02
C ASN A 313 -3.35 5.91 -16.13
N VAL A 314 -2.41 6.71 -16.64
CA VAL A 314 -1.25 7.18 -15.85
C VAL A 314 -1.68 8.10 -14.71
N ARG A 315 -2.77 8.88 -14.89
CA ARG A 315 -3.31 9.75 -13.84
C ARG A 315 -3.94 9.00 -12.67
N VAL A 316 -4.49 7.81 -12.91
CA VAL A 316 -5.15 7.02 -11.86
C VAL A 316 -4.20 5.99 -11.23
N THR A 317 -3.00 5.78 -11.79
CA THR A 317 -1.97 4.93 -11.18
C THR A 317 -1.56 5.45 -9.81
N VAL A 318 -1.77 4.63 -8.79
CA VAL A 318 -1.45 4.90 -7.39
C VAL A 318 0.00 4.54 -7.08
N SER A 319 0.47 3.43 -7.65
CA SER A 319 1.84 2.95 -7.47
C SER A 319 2.32 2.13 -8.66
N MET A 320 3.64 1.96 -8.74
CA MET A 320 4.31 1.13 -9.74
C MET A 320 5.42 0.32 -9.06
N HIS A 321 5.52 -0.95 -9.42
CA HIS A 321 6.64 -1.81 -9.06
C HIS A 321 7.67 -1.76 -10.19
N VAL A 322 8.88 -1.24 -9.93
CA VAL A 322 9.93 -1.15 -10.97
C VAL A 322 10.74 -2.45 -11.07
N ARG A 323 10.63 -3.32 -10.06
CA ARG A 323 11.16 -4.68 -9.93
C ARG A 323 12.67 -4.79 -10.11
N THR A 324 13.38 -5.07 -9.03
CA THR A 324 14.82 -5.38 -9.04
C THR A 324 15.12 -6.87 -9.22
N GLY A 325 14.11 -7.74 -9.34
CA GLY A 325 14.30 -9.19 -9.52
C GLY A 325 15.36 -9.57 -10.57
N PRO A 326 15.33 -8.98 -11.78
CA PRO A 326 16.36 -9.22 -12.80
C PRO A 326 17.79 -8.77 -12.42
N LEU A 327 17.97 -7.89 -11.43
CA LEU A 327 19.30 -7.54 -10.91
C LEU A 327 19.90 -8.67 -10.06
N VAL A 328 19.06 -9.41 -9.35
CA VAL A 328 19.47 -10.50 -8.46
C VAL A 328 19.88 -11.72 -9.29
N ASP A 329 19.17 -11.97 -10.40
CA ASP A 329 19.39 -13.15 -11.23
C ASP A 329 20.52 -12.98 -12.27
N ASP A 330 20.76 -11.76 -12.77
CA ASP A 330 21.71 -11.52 -13.89
C ASP A 330 23.04 -10.86 -13.49
N LYS A 331 23.33 -10.62 -12.20
CA LYS A 331 24.52 -9.85 -11.73
C LYS A 331 24.69 -8.47 -12.39
N LYS A 332 23.59 -7.82 -12.75
CA LYS A 332 23.61 -6.47 -13.34
C LYS A 332 24.04 -5.44 -12.31
N ASP A 333 24.76 -4.41 -12.75
CA ASP A 333 25.20 -3.34 -11.88
C ASP A 333 24.00 -2.44 -11.50
N LEU A 334 23.57 -2.51 -10.24
CA LEU A 334 22.48 -1.69 -9.71
C LEU A 334 22.71 -0.19 -9.99
N MET A 335 23.94 0.28 -9.86
CA MET A 335 24.28 1.70 -10.01
C MET A 335 24.32 2.13 -11.47
N ALA A 336 24.93 1.31 -12.33
CA ALA A 336 25.13 1.67 -13.73
C ALA A 336 23.92 1.37 -14.62
N GLU A 337 23.17 0.31 -14.34
CA GLU A 337 22.13 -0.19 -15.25
C GLU A 337 20.71 0.11 -14.75
N TYR A 338 20.47 -0.04 -13.45
CA TYR A 338 19.11 0.05 -12.90
C TYR A 338 18.75 1.44 -12.41
N LEU A 339 19.61 2.03 -11.58
CA LEU A 339 19.36 3.31 -10.93
C LEU A 339 19.04 4.44 -11.93
N PRO A 340 19.68 4.55 -13.11
CA PRO A 340 19.31 5.56 -14.11
C PRO A 340 17.87 5.41 -14.60
N ALA A 341 17.45 4.19 -14.94
CA ALA A 341 16.09 3.90 -15.41
C ALA A 341 15.05 4.10 -14.29
N TYR A 342 15.36 3.66 -13.06
CA TYR A 342 14.53 3.91 -11.88
C TYR A 342 14.31 5.41 -11.64
N ARG A 343 15.39 6.20 -11.64
CA ARG A 343 15.30 7.67 -11.52
C ARG A 343 14.48 8.27 -12.65
N HIS A 344 14.61 7.76 -13.87
CA HIS A 344 13.82 8.24 -15.00
C HIS A 344 12.32 7.99 -14.79
N ILE A 345 11.92 6.79 -14.37
CA ILE A 345 10.53 6.46 -14.02
C ILE A 345 10.00 7.40 -12.92
N VAL A 346 10.76 7.55 -11.84
CA VAL A 346 10.41 8.43 -10.72
C VAL A 346 10.20 9.87 -11.19
N HIS A 347 11.11 10.40 -12.02
CA HIS A 347 10.99 11.75 -12.57
C HIS A 347 9.81 11.90 -13.53
N MET A 348 9.54 10.92 -14.39
CA MET A 348 8.40 10.95 -15.32
C MET A 348 7.08 11.01 -14.56
N LEU A 349 6.86 10.11 -13.60
CA LEU A 349 5.66 10.10 -12.77
C LEU A 349 5.52 11.41 -11.99
N HIS A 350 6.60 11.89 -11.38
CA HIS A 350 6.57 13.14 -10.62
C HIS A 350 6.21 14.35 -11.49
N ARG A 351 6.84 14.52 -12.67
CA ARG A 351 6.56 15.64 -13.58
C ARG A 351 5.17 15.56 -14.17
N PHE A 352 4.76 14.37 -14.62
CA PHE A 352 3.44 14.15 -15.22
C PHE A 352 2.33 14.55 -14.25
N HIS A 353 2.43 14.15 -12.98
CA HIS A 353 1.43 14.51 -11.97
C HIS A 353 1.59 15.93 -11.40
N GLY A 354 2.81 16.48 -11.41
CA GLY A 354 3.09 17.85 -10.95
C GLY A 354 2.54 18.94 -11.88
N ASN A 355 2.51 18.69 -13.18
CA ASN A 355 2.00 19.66 -14.17
C ASN A 355 0.46 19.77 -14.20
N HIS A 356 -0.25 18.92 -13.47
CA HIS A 356 -1.72 18.83 -13.47
C HIS A 356 -2.37 19.30 -12.17
N THR A 357 -1.61 19.86 -11.22
CA THR A 357 -2.19 20.57 -10.06
C THR A 357 -2.75 21.95 -10.43
N ALA A 358 -2.57 22.41 -11.68
CA ALA A 358 -3.38 23.49 -12.20
C ALA A 358 -4.83 23.00 -12.35
N PRO A 359 -5.84 23.74 -11.83
CA PRO A 359 -7.24 23.33 -11.94
C PRO A 359 -7.58 23.05 -13.41
N ALA A 360 -8.25 21.92 -13.65
CA ALA A 360 -8.74 21.62 -14.98
C ALA A 360 -9.56 22.82 -15.49
N PRO A 361 -9.36 23.29 -16.73
CA PRO A 361 -10.22 24.31 -17.28
C PRO A 361 -11.67 23.83 -17.15
N PRO A 362 -12.61 24.69 -16.73
CA PRO A 362 -14.00 24.30 -16.54
C PRO A 362 -14.47 23.60 -17.81
N SER A 363 -15.03 22.41 -17.66
CA SER A 363 -15.66 21.69 -18.76
C SER A 363 -16.71 22.62 -19.35
N SER A 364 -16.49 23.07 -20.59
CA SER A 364 -17.46 23.88 -21.33
C SER A 364 -18.82 23.15 -21.33
N PRO A 365 -19.92 23.87 -21.10
CA PRO A 365 -21.26 23.29 -21.01
C PRO A 365 -21.72 22.58 -22.29
#